data_AF-C0PMQ8-F1
#
_entry.id   AF-C0PMQ8-F1
#
_cell.length_a   1.000
_cell.length_b   1.000
_cell.length_c   1.000
_cell.angle_alpha   90.00
_cell.angle_beta   90.00
_cell.angle_gamma   90.00
#
_symmetry.space_group_name_H-M   'P 1'
#
loop_
_entity.id
_entity.type
_entity.pdbx_description
1 polymer ?
#
loop_
_entity_poly.entity_id
_entity_poly.type
_entity_poly.pdbx_seq_one_letter_code
_entity_poly.pdbx_strand_id
1 'polypeptide(L)'
;MELIVCKLIKGDIRALEDLTYAKRKDFISQHKLPIDELPIISFHTEASTAPTALASLTRVAQAELLPWLPLPRFFLSASEFVESMLASLKVPVVAPVSAAMAVTALHLRLRYGERSDGLVTRRDAEVPGSVVVRPERRLDHAWMVYSTLKMGSAEADASEMCEALLAMLVEIGRKKFC
;
A
#
# COMPACT_ATOMS: atom_id res chain seq x y z
N MET A 1 -5.21 11.63 1.22
CA MET A 1 -4.96 10.84 0.00
C MET A 1 -4.32 11.68 -1.11
N GLU A 2 -4.70 12.94 -1.31
CA GLU A 2 -4.14 13.79 -2.38
C GLU A 2 -2.61 13.90 -2.36
N LEU A 3 -1.99 14.14 -1.20
CA LEU A 3 -0.53 14.14 -1.07
C LEU A 3 0.10 12.81 -1.53
N ILE A 4 -0.50 11.68 -1.19
CA ILE A 4 0.00 10.35 -1.58
C ILE A 4 -0.12 10.17 -3.11
N VAL A 5 -1.29 10.45 -3.68
CA VAL A 5 -1.51 10.24 -5.11
C VAL A 5 -0.67 11.21 -5.96
N CYS A 6 -0.75 12.50 -5.68
CA CYS A 6 -0.12 13.53 -6.51
C CYS A 6 1.39 13.67 -6.27
N LYS A 7 1.87 13.52 -5.02
CA LYS A 7 3.29 13.76 -4.69
C LYS A 7 4.13 12.49 -4.63
N LEU A 8 3.57 11.39 -4.12
CA LEU A 8 4.32 10.14 -3.92
C LEU A 8 4.20 9.21 -5.13
N ILE A 9 2.98 8.96 -5.62
CA ILE A 9 2.72 8.06 -6.75
C ILE A 9 2.78 8.82 -8.09
N LYS A 10 2.69 10.16 -8.06
CA LYS A 10 2.63 11.05 -9.24
C LYS A 10 1.45 10.73 -10.18
N GLY A 11 0.31 10.30 -9.62
CA GLY A 11 -0.91 10.01 -10.34
C GLY A 11 -1.87 11.20 -10.47
N ASP A 12 -2.89 11.05 -11.31
CA ASP A 12 -4.01 12.01 -11.41
C ASP A 12 -5.02 11.74 -10.29
N ILE A 13 -5.37 12.78 -9.52
CA ILE A 13 -6.34 12.66 -8.44
C ILE A 13 -7.73 12.25 -8.93
N ARG A 14 -8.09 12.59 -10.18
CA ARG A 14 -9.37 12.24 -10.79
C ARG A 14 -9.51 10.73 -10.98
N ALA A 15 -8.41 9.98 -11.07
CA ALA A 15 -8.46 8.53 -11.12
C ALA A 15 -9.09 7.92 -9.85
N LEU A 16 -9.06 8.62 -8.70
CA LEU A 16 -9.74 8.15 -7.50
C LEU A 16 -11.26 8.22 -7.60
N GLU A 17 -11.83 9.03 -8.51
CA GLU A 17 -13.28 9.14 -8.68
C GLU A 17 -13.86 7.80 -9.15
N ASP A 18 -13.21 7.17 -10.13
CA ASP A 18 -13.60 5.87 -10.67
C ASP A 18 -13.44 4.73 -9.64
N LEU A 19 -12.50 4.89 -8.71
CA LEU A 19 -12.28 3.93 -7.62
C LEU A 19 -13.27 4.07 -6.46
N THR A 20 -14.14 5.09 -6.47
CA THR A 20 -15.20 5.20 -5.45
C THR A 20 -16.17 4.03 -5.55
N TYR A 21 -16.75 3.64 -4.41
CA TYR A 21 -17.72 2.55 -4.40
C TYR A 21 -18.93 2.79 -5.31
N ALA A 22 -19.37 4.04 -5.48
CA ALA A 22 -20.48 4.35 -6.38
C ALA A 22 -20.10 4.02 -7.83
N LYS A 23 -19.00 4.60 -8.32
CA LYS A 23 -18.51 4.37 -9.70
C LYS A 23 -18.15 2.91 -9.95
N ARG A 24 -17.48 2.25 -9.00
CA ARG A 24 -17.14 0.82 -9.11
C ARG A 24 -18.39 -0.06 -9.21
N LYS A 25 -19.43 0.20 -8.42
CA LYS A 25 -20.69 -0.57 -8.48
C LYS A 25 -21.39 -0.38 -9.81
N ASP A 26 -21.46 0.86 -10.29
CA ASP A 26 -22.04 1.18 -11.61
C ASP A 26 -21.28 0.43 -12.72
N PHE A 27 -19.94 0.47 -12.69
CA PHE A 27 -19.09 -0.24 -13.66
C PHE A 27 -19.31 -1.76 -13.66
N ILE A 28 -19.24 -2.41 -12.49
CA ILE A 28 -19.39 -3.87 -12.38
C ILE A 28 -20.80 -4.34 -12.77
N SER A 29 -21.82 -3.49 -12.59
CA SER A 29 -23.19 -3.82 -13.00
C SER A 29 -23.33 -3.96 -14.53
N GLN A 30 -22.54 -3.21 -15.29
CA GLN A 30 -22.55 -3.18 -16.75
C GLN A 30 -21.50 -4.14 -17.35
N HIS A 31 -20.39 -4.36 -16.64
CA HIS A 31 -19.26 -5.15 -17.09
C HIS A 31 -18.97 -6.31 -16.13
N LYS A 32 -19.73 -7.40 -16.28
CA LYS A 32 -19.53 -8.61 -15.47
C LYS A 32 -18.31 -9.41 -15.96
N LEU A 33 -17.55 -9.95 -15.00
CA LEU A 33 -16.43 -10.84 -15.30
C LEU A 33 -16.96 -12.21 -15.76
N PRO A 34 -16.39 -12.81 -16.84
CA PRO A 34 -16.83 -14.10 -17.37
C PRO A 34 -16.22 -15.26 -16.55
N ILE A 35 -16.67 -15.44 -15.30
CA ILE A 35 -16.13 -16.42 -14.34
C ILE A 35 -16.29 -17.87 -14.81
N ASP A 36 -17.31 -18.14 -15.64
CA ASP A 36 -17.60 -19.47 -16.18
C ASP A 36 -16.71 -19.82 -17.38
N GLU A 37 -16.26 -18.81 -18.13
CA GLU A 37 -15.50 -18.99 -19.37
C GLU A 37 -13.99 -18.90 -19.16
N LEU A 38 -13.53 -18.22 -18.11
CA LEU A 38 -12.11 -18.00 -17.85
C LEU A 38 -11.71 -18.48 -16.44
N PRO A 39 -10.51 -19.06 -16.29
CA PRO A 39 -9.95 -19.29 -14.96
C PRO A 39 -9.57 -17.92 -14.38
N ILE A 40 -10.05 -17.62 -13.18
CA ILE A 40 -9.79 -16.34 -12.50
C ILE A 40 -9.13 -16.65 -11.16
N ILE A 41 -8.03 -15.95 -10.91
CA ILE A 41 -7.34 -15.94 -9.61
C ILE A 41 -7.43 -14.53 -9.04
N SER A 42 -7.91 -14.42 -7.80
CA SER A 42 -7.78 -13.20 -7.02
C SER A 42 -6.57 -13.30 -6.10
N PHE A 43 -5.78 -12.24 -6.04
CA PHE A 43 -4.65 -12.12 -5.14
C PHE A 43 -4.87 -10.89 -4.28
N HIS A 44 -4.93 -11.08 -2.96
CA HIS A 44 -5.03 -9.96 -2.02
C HIS A 44 -3.83 -9.91 -1.09
N THR A 45 -3.54 -8.73 -0.58
CA THR A 45 -2.42 -8.49 0.34
C THR A 45 -2.88 -7.66 1.55
N GLU A 46 -2.00 -7.47 2.53
CA GLU A 46 -2.26 -6.65 3.73
C GLU A 46 -0.99 -5.90 4.14
N ALA A 47 -1.08 -4.58 4.26
CA ALA A 47 0.02 -3.77 4.72
C ALA A 47 0.20 -3.94 6.23
N SER A 48 1.45 -3.88 6.68
CA SER A 48 1.71 -3.89 8.12
C SER A 48 1.28 -2.58 8.76
N THR A 49 0.28 -2.66 9.65
CA THR A 49 -0.16 -1.55 10.52
C THR A 49 0.55 -1.56 11.87
N ALA A 50 1.69 -2.25 11.98
CA ALA A 50 2.45 -2.32 13.24
C ALA A 50 2.91 -0.91 13.67
N PRO A 51 2.97 -0.61 14.99
CA PRO A 51 3.44 0.68 15.49
C PRO A 51 4.81 1.08 14.94
N THR A 52 5.70 0.12 14.72
CA THR A 52 7.02 0.34 14.12
C THR A 52 6.95 0.82 12.67
N ALA A 53 6.02 0.29 11.87
CA ALA A 53 5.80 0.73 10.50
C ALA A 53 5.21 2.15 10.47
N LEU A 54 4.26 2.45 11.36
CA LEU A 54 3.65 3.78 11.49
C LEU A 54 4.65 4.83 12.02
N ALA A 55 5.50 4.45 12.97
CA ALA A 55 6.51 5.34 13.56
C ALA A 55 7.57 5.81 12.54
N SER A 56 7.80 5.06 11.47
CA SER A 56 8.69 5.49 10.38
C SER A 56 8.17 6.76 9.69
N LEU A 57 6.85 6.91 9.54
CA LEU A 57 6.24 8.15 9.06
C LEU A 57 6.27 9.25 10.10
N THR A 58 6.10 8.94 11.39
CA THR A 58 6.25 9.94 12.46
C THR A 58 7.66 10.53 12.46
N ARG A 59 8.70 9.70 12.26
CA ARG A 59 10.09 10.18 12.15
C ARG A 59 10.31 11.07 10.93
N VAL A 60 9.77 10.66 9.78
CA VAL A 60 9.77 11.45 8.53
C VAL A 60 9.03 12.78 8.73
N ALA A 61 7.83 12.76 9.30
CA ALA A 61 7.03 13.94 9.58
C ALA A 61 7.68 14.85 10.65
N GLN A 62 8.33 14.28 11.67
CA GLN A 62 9.10 15.07 12.64
C GLN A 62 10.34 15.71 12.00
N ALA A 63 10.96 15.09 11.01
CA ALA A 63 12.07 15.69 10.28
C ALA A 63 11.61 16.75 9.26
N GLU A 64 10.42 16.60 8.64
CA GLU A 64 9.90 17.51 7.61
C GLU A 64 8.91 18.57 8.06
N LEU A 65 8.26 18.43 9.22
CA LEU A 65 7.19 19.33 9.63
C LEU A 65 7.63 20.28 10.76
N LEU A 66 8.60 19.87 11.60
CA LEU A 66 9.16 20.72 12.65
C LEU A 66 9.86 21.98 12.13
N PRO A 67 10.62 21.97 11.01
CA PRO A 67 11.29 23.18 10.54
C PRO A 67 10.35 24.24 9.94
N TRP A 68 9.07 23.91 9.69
CA TRP A 68 8.08 24.82 9.09
C TRP A 68 6.94 25.22 10.05
N LEU A 69 6.89 24.66 11.26
CA LEU A 69 5.85 24.96 12.24
C LEU A 69 6.27 26.18 13.11
N PRO A 70 5.44 27.25 13.23
CA PRO A 70 5.78 28.39 14.07
C PRO A 70 5.50 28.03 15.53
N LEU A 71 6.40 27.28 16.16
CA LEU A 71 6.30 26.97 17.59
C LEU A 71 6.68 28.23 18.40
N PRO A 72 5.92 28.57 19.47
CA PRO A 72 6.25 29.71 20.33
C PRO A 72 7.65 29.55 20.91
N ARG A 73 8.44 30.63 20.87
CA ARG A 73 9.86 30.70 21.27
C ARG A 73 10.18 30.32 22.73
N PHE A 74 9.20 29.93 23.53
CA PHE A 74 9.38 29.59 24.95
C PHE A 74 10.19 28.30 25.20
N PHE A 75 10.32 27.40 24.21
CA PHE A 75 11.14 26.18 24.33
C PHE A 75 12.58 26.35 23.81
N LEU A 76 12.96 27.51 23.26
CA LEU A 76 14.23 27.75 22.55
C LEU A 76 15.39 28.24 23.46
N SER A 77 15.30 28.10 24.78
CA SER A 77 16.45 28.41 25.66
C SER A 77 17.51 27.30 25.70
N ALA A 78 17.33 26.21 24.94
CA ALA A 78 18.29 25.11 24.80
C ALA A 78 19.00 25.13 23.42
N SER A 79 19.18 26.33 22.86
CA SER A 79 19.55 26.59 21.46
C SER A 79 20.80 25.83 20.98
N GLU A 80 21.86 25.74 21.78
CA GLU A 80 23.14 25.20 21.31
C GLU A 80 23.16 23.66 21.18
N PHE A 81 22.42 22.95 22.04
CA PHE A 81 22.34 21.48 21.98
C PHE A 81 21.42 20.99 20.87
N VAL A 82 20.34 21.75 20.62
CA VAL A 82 19.34 21.42 19.59
C VAL A 82 19.83 21.78 18.19
N GLU A 83 20.63 22.85 18.02
CA GLU A 83 21.25 23.21 16.74
C GLU A 83 22.22 22.12 16.25
N SER A 84 23.02 21.55 17.15
CA SER A 84 23.94 20.45 16.84
C SER A 84 23.19 19.16 16.43
N MET A 85 22.07 18.85 17.10
CA MET A 85 21.20 17.73 16.71
C MET A 85 20.49 17.97 15.36
N LEU A 86 19.99 19.18 15.10
CA LEU A 86 19.31 19.51 13.85
C LEU A 86 20.27 19.53 12.65
N ALA A 87 21.51 19.99 12.82
CA ALA A 87 22.54 19.95 11.79
C ALA A 87 22.91 18.51 11.37
N SER A 88 22.75 17.54 12.29
CA SER A 88 22.93 16.10 12.04
C SER A 88 21.70 15.43 11.36
N LEU A 89 20.59 16.15 11.22
CA LEU A 89 19.30 15.67 10.72
C LEU A 89 19.04 16.06 9.24
N LYS A 90 20.09 16.31 8.45
CA LYS A 90 19.99 16.36 6.98
C LYS A 90 19.80 14.94 6.41
N VAL A 91 18.63 14.37 6.66
CA VAL A 91 18.19 13.14 6.00
C VAL A 91 17.24 13.56 4.88
N PRO A 92 17.48 13.21 3.61
CA PRO A 92 16.52 13.47 2.54
C PRO A 92 15.24 12.70 2.88
N VAL A 93 14.20 13.43 3.27
CA VAL A 93 12.96 12.83 3.77
C VAL A 93 12.07 12.49 2.59
N VAL A 94 12.30 11.31 2.02
CA VAL A 94 11.30 10.66 1.17
C VAL A 94 10.41 9.86 2.13
N ALA A 95 9.16 10.27 2.32
CA ALA A 95 8.19 9.43 3.03
C ALA A 95 8.16 8.05 2.35
N PRO A 96 8.60 6.97 3.03
CA PRO A 96 8.71 5.68 2.37
C PRO A 96 7.31 5.22 1.98
N VAL A 97 7.16 4.76 0.74
CA VAL A 97 5.85 4.35 0.19
C VAL A 97 5.14 3.36 1.09
N SER A 98 5.88 2.42 1.67
CA SER A 98 5.38 1.44 2.62
C SER A 98 4.75 2.05 3.88
N ALA A 99 5.28 3.17 4.37
CA ALA A 99 4.71 3.84 5.54
C ALA A 99 3.43 4.60 5.17
N ALA A 100 3.38 5.23 3.99
CA ALA A 100 2.16 5.83 3.47
C ALA A 100 1.05 4.77 3.29
N MET A 101 1.40 3.57 2.81
CA MET A 101 0.49 2.43 2.73
C MET A 101 0.04 1.97 4.12
N ALA A 102 0.93 1.90 5.11
CA ALA A 102 0.58 1.51 6.48
C ALA A 102 -0.43 2.49 7.13
N VAL A 103 -0.23 3.80 6.96
CA VAL A 103 -1.17 4.82 7.49
C VAL A 103 -2.51 4.75 6.78
N THR A 104 -2.51 4.57 5.46
CA THR A 104 -3.76 4.47 4.71
C THR A 104 -4.50 3.17 5.03
N ALA A 105 -3.77 2.07 5.26
CA ALA A 105 -4.34 0.82 5.73
C ALA A 105 -5.00 0.96 7.10
N LEU A 106 -4.34 1.67 8.03
CA LEU A 106 -4.92 1.99 9.33
C LEU A 106 -6.18 2.86 9.17
N HIS A 107 -6.16 3.86 8.30
CA HIS A 107 -7.32 4.70 8.03
C HIS A 107 -8.51 3.88 7.53
N LEU A 108 -8.30 3.00 6.55
CA LEU A 108 -9.33 2.11 6.01
C LEU A 108 -9.87 1.17 7.08
N ARG A 109 -9.00 0.62 7.93
CA ARG A 109 -9.41 -0.22 9.06
C ARG A 109 -10.27 0.52 10.07
N LEU A 110 -9.93 1.76 10.40
CA LEU A 110 -10.72 2.57 11.33
C LEU A 110 -12.08 2.99 10.74
N ARG A 111 -12.11 3.26 9.43
CA ARG A 111 -13.32 3.72 8.73
C ARG A 111 -14.30 2.59 8.40
N TYR A 112 -13.77 1.44 7.97
CA TYR A 112 -14.57 0.35 7.42
C TYR A 112 -14.46 -0.96 8.21
N GLY A 113 -13.58 -1.04 9.22
CA GLY A 113 -13.37 -2.27 9.99
C GLY A 113 -12.56 -3.35 9.26
N GLU A 114 -12.13 -3.10 8.02
CA GLU A 114 -11.53 -4.08 7.13
C GLU A 114 -10.00 -3.91 7.00
N ARG A 115 -9.30 -5.03 6.78
CA ARG A 115 -7.85 -5.03 6.50
C ARG A 115 -7.60 -4.68 5.03
N SER A 116 -6.50 -3.99 4.75
CA SER A 116 -6.11 -3.58 3.41
C SER A 116 -4.60 -3.57 3.21
N ASP A 117 -4.20 -3.54 1.95
CA ASP A 117 -2.81 -3.40 1.50
C ASP A 117 -2.31 -1.94 1.51
N GLY A 118 -3.11 -1.01 2.02
CA GLY A 118 -2.86 0.42 1.98
C GLY A 118 -3.72 1.17 0.97
N LEU A 119 -4.31 0.52 -0.02
CA LEU A 119 -5.24 1.15 -0.96
C LEU A 119 -6.54 0.38 -1.14
N VAL A 120 -6.47 -0.94 -1.19
CA VAL A 120 -7.61 -1.83 -1.47
C VAL A 120 -7.83 -2.78 -0.29
N THR A 121 -9.08 -2.90 0.15
CA THR A 121 -9.42 -3.87 1.20
C THR A 121 -9.29 -5.30 0.68
N ARG A 122 -8.96 -6.26 1.54
CA ARG A 122 -8.86 -7.67 1.14
C ARG A 122 -10.12 -8.17 0.46
N ARG A 123 -11.27 -7.79 1.03
CA ARG A 123 -12.59 -8.16 0.51
C ARG A 123 -12.84 -7.57 -0.88
N ASP A 124 -12.37 -6.35 -1.13
CA ASP A 124 -12.55 -5.71 -2.43
C ASP A 124 -11.60 -6.24 -3.51
N ALA A 125 -10.48 -6.83 -3.13
CA ALA A 125 -9.55 -7.49 -4.04
C ALA A 125 -9.98 -8.91 -4.45
N GLU A 126 -11.00 -9.48 -3.79
CA GLU A 126 -11.51 -10.81 -4.09
C GLU A 126 -12.73 -10.77 -5.01
N VAL A 127 -12.63 -11.44 -6.15
CA VAL A 127 -13.76 -11.67 -7.06
C VAL A 127 -14.52 -12.94 -6.63
N PRO A 128 -15.84 -12.88 -6.40
CA PRO A 128 -16.63 -14.07 -6.09
C PRO A 128 -16.49 -15.15 -7.17
N GLY A 129 -16.31 -16.41 -6.76
CA GLY A 129 -16.16 -17.55 -7.67
C GLY A 129 -14.75 -17.74 -8.25
N SER A 130 -13.81 -16.82 -7.96
CA SER A 130 -12.39 -17.00 -8.29
C SER A 130 -11.66 -17.88 -7.26
N VAL A 131 -10.52 -18.45 -7.67
CA VAL A 131 -9.56 -19.03 -6.72
C VAL A 131 -8.83 -17.88 -6.05
N VAL A 132 -8.76 -17.87 -4.72
CA VAL A 132 -8.16 -16.75 -3.98
C VAL A 132 -6.85 -17.17 -3.34
N VAL A 133 -5.80 -16.41 -3.63
CA VAL A 133 -4.48 -16.53 -2.99
C VAL A 133 -4.34 -15.48 -1.89
N ARG A 134 -4.02 -15.96 -0.68
CA ARG A 134 -3.98 -15.17 0.55
C ARG A 134 -2.63 -15.33 1.26
N PRO A 135 -1.61 -14.53 0.91
CA PRO A 135 -0.33 -14.58 1.59
C PRO A 135 -0.48 -14.24 3.09
N GLU A 136 0.16 -15.03 3.94
CA GLU A 136 0.23 -14.73 5.39
C GLU A 136 1.13 -13.53 5.67
N ARG A 137 2.16 -13.34 4.82
CA ARG A 137 3.09 -12.23 4.90
C ARG A 137 2.36 -10.91 4.65
N ARG A 138 2.71 -9.90 5.44
CA ARG A 138 2.19 -8.54 5.28
C ARG A 138 2.91 -7.83 4.15
N LEU A 139 2.24 -7.73 3.02
CA LEU A 139 2.69 -7.09 1.79
C LEU A 139 1.80 -5.87 1.54
N ASP A 140 2.41 -4.70 1.39
CA ASP A 140 1.68 -3.50 1.00
C ASP A 140 1.41 -3.48 -0.52
N HIS A 141 0.55 -2.56 -0.96
CA HIS A 141 0.14 -2.45 -2.36
C HIS A 141 1.33 -2.21 -3.31
N ALA A 142 2.36 -1.54 -2.82
CA ALA A 142 3.52 -1.16 -3.60
C ALA A 142 4.55 -2.31 -3.71
N TRP A 143 4.41 -3.37 -2.90
CA TRP A 143 5.34 -4.49 -2.87
C TRP A 143 5.44 -5.21 -4.22
N MET A 144 4.31 -5.44 -4.90
CA MET A 144 4.32 -6.10 -6.22
C MET A 144 5.09 -5.29 -7.27
N VAL A 145 5.17 -3.96 -7.10
CA VAL A 145 5.80 -3.06 -8.07
C VAL A 145 7.28 -2.82 -7.76
N TYR A 146 7.64 -2.70 -6.47
CA TYR A 146 8.98 -2.28 -6.06
C TYR A 146 9.84 -3.37 -5.41
N SER A 147 9.33 -4.59 -5.21
CA SER A 147 10.07 -5.68 -4.55
C SER A 147 11.33 -6.12 -5.31
N THR A 148 11.34 -6.01 -6.64
CA THR A 148 12.50 -6.35 -7.49
C THR A 148 13.72 -5.45 -7.27
N LEU A 149 13.54 -4.28 -6.63
CA LEU A 149 14.64 -3.39 -6.27
C LEU A 149 15.41 -3.87 -5.03
N LYS A 150 14.90 -4.88 -4.32
CA LYS A 150 15.50 -5.41 -3.10
C LYS A 150 16.34 -6.65 -3.42
N MET A 151 17.57 -6.45 -3.89
CA MET A 151 18.53 -7.54 -4.02
C MET A 151 18.90 -8.10 -2.64
N GLY A 152 18.77 -9.43 -2.45
CA GLY A 152 19.39 -10.15 -1.34
C GLY A 152 18.51 -10.55 -0.16
N SER A 153 17.17 -10.52 -0.26
CA SER A 153 16.33 -11.21 0.74
C SER A 153 16.14 -12.68 0.39
N ALA A 154 16.26 -13.58 1.37
CA ALA A 154 15.91 -15.01 1.23
C ALA A 154 14.39 -15.26 1.08
N GLU A 155 13.59 -14.20 1.05
CA GLU A 155 12.14 -14.26 0.89
C GLU A 155 11.76 -14.13 -0.58
N ALA A 156 10.70 -14.83 -0.98
CA ALA A 156 10.24 -14.82 -2.37
C ALA A 156 9.93 -13.40 -2.86
N ASP A 157 10.38 -13.08 -4.07
CA ASP A 157 10.17 -11.79 -4.72
C ASP A 157 8.83 -11.74 -5.48
N ALA A 158 8.48 -10.58 -6.08
CA ALA A 158 7.25 -10.49 -6.86
C ALA A 158 7.29 -11.31 -8.16
N SER A 159 8.47 -11.59 -8.70
CA SER A 159 8.64 -12.40 -9.91
C SER A 159 8.23 -13.84 -9.63
N GLU A 160 8.76 -14.42 -8.55
CA GLU A 160 8.41 -15.77 -8.09
C GLU A 160 6.92 -15.88 -7.72
N MET A 161 6.35 -14.84 -7.10
CA MET A 161 4.91 -14.78 -6.85
C MET A 161 4.10 -14.78 -8.16
N CYS A 162 4.49 -13.96 -9.14
CA CYS A 162 3.84 -13.92 -10.45
C CYS A 162 3.93 -15.28 -11.17
N GLU A 163 5.09 -15.94 -11.14
CA GLU A 163 5.28 -17.27 -11.70
C GLU A 163 4.35 -18.30 -11.02
N ALA A 164 4.26 -18.28 -9.70
CA ALA A 164 3.35 -19.16 -8.96
C ALA A 164 1.88 -18.92 -9.31
N LEU A 165 1.46 -17.66 -9.46
CA LEU A 165 0.10 -17.30 -9.89
C LEU A 165 -0.19 -17.79 -11.30
N LEU A 166 0.75 -17.64 -12.24
CA LEU A 166 0.62 -18.13 -13.61
C LEU A 166 0.57 -19.65 -13.68
N ALA A 167 1.42 -20.35 -12.92
CA ALA A 167 1.40 -21.80 -12.83
C ALA A 167 0.04 -22.30 -12.30
N MET A 168 -0.47 -21.67 -11.23
CA MET A 168 -1.80 -21.98 -10.71
C MET A 168 -2.90 -21.73 -11.74
N LEU A 169 -2.79 -20.67 -12.54
CA LEU A 169 -3.77 -20.36 -13.58
C LEU A 169 -3.83 -21.45 -14.64
N VAL A 170 -2.66 -21.95 -15.08
CA VAL A 170 -2.55 -23.06 -16.04
C VAL A 170 -3.16 -24.34 -15.46
N GLU A 171 -2.89 -24.65 -14.19
CA GLU A 171 -3.47 -25.82 -13.53
C GLU A 171 -4.99 -25.76 -13.41
N ILE A 172 -5.55 -24.59 -13.05
CA ILE A 172 -7.00 -24.38 -12.99
C ILE A 172 -7.61 -24.51 -14.39
N GLY A 173 -6.98 -23.91 -15.40
CA GLY A 173 -7.43 -24.01 -16.78
C GLY A 173 -7.48 -25.46 -17.25
N ARG A 174 -6.45 -26.26 -16.97
CA ARG A 174 -6.44 -27.69 -17.30
C ARG A 174 -7.57 -28.48 -16.63
N LYS A 175 -7.96 -28.13 -15.40
CA LYS A 175 -9.06 -28.81 -14.69
C LYS A 175 -10.45 -28.36 -15.14
N LYS A 176 -10.58 -27.13 -15.66
CA LYS A 176 -11.87 -26.57 -16.13
C LYS A 176 -12.19 -26.94 -17.58
N PHE A 177 -11.18 -27.11 -18.44
CA PHE A 177 -11.36 -27.27 -19.90
C PHE A 177 -10.82 -28.59 -20.47
N CYS A 178 -10.40 -29.54 -19.64
CA CYS A 178 -10.14 -30.94 -20.02
C CYS A 178 -11.00 -31.86 -19.16
#